data_AF-G3PNA9-F1
#
_entry.id   AF-G3PNA9-F1
#
_cell.length_a   1.000
_cell.length_b   1.000
_cell.length_c   1.000
_cell.angle_alpha   90.00
_cell.angle_beta   90.00
_cell.angle_gamma   90.00
#
_symmetry.space_group_name_H-M   'P 1'
#
loop_
_entity.id
_entity.type
_entity.pdbx_description
1 polymer ?
#
loop_
_entity_poly.entity_id
_entity_poly.type
_entity_poly.pdbx_seq_one_letter_code
_entity_poly.pdbx_strand_id
1 'polypeptide(L)'
;DVVSLEPLRQHAGLDCSILAAAFLCLPPAFLLLGSSQVLLFSAGMLLMGAAHAVIAFKGTHLASHGALSESQAWGNFWAVFFIEVCGSFSARVGVQGHIKMHHAHTNVVGLGDSSVWKVPCLPRAIYLFVAPLAVPVITPLVALAHLRGHPVAHVVRTVLMVALGLYSQYWLLIHVSGFLSPLSVLLCMLACRAMFSVPYIHVNIFQHIGLHMFAPTSRPKRIYQMTHGVLNLLPRGAPPLPLPV
;
A
#
# COMPACT_ATOMS: atom_id res chain seq x y z
N ASP A 1 -18.44 31.33 8.94
CA ASP A 1 -18.35 30.13 9.79
C ASP A 1 -17.12 29.31 9.47
N VAL A 2 -16.12 29.40 10.35
CA VAL A 2 -14.87 28.65 10.26
C VAL A 2 -15.20 27.21 10.64
N VAL A 3 -15.41 26.34 9.64
CA VAL A 3 -15.51 24.90 9.86
C VAL A 3 -14.22 24.46 10.54
N SER A 4 -14.33 23.97 11.77
CA SER A 4 -13.16 23.58 12.57
C SER A 4 -12.36 22.53 11.80
N LEU A 5 -11.13 22.88 11.39
CA LEU A 5 -10.16 22.00 10.72
C LEU A 5 -9.57 20.96 11.69
N GLU A 6 -9.96 21.03 12.96
CA GLU A 6 -9.47 20.26 14.08
C GLU A 6 -9.70 18.73 13.94
N PRO A 7 -10.86 18.24 13.45
CA PRO A 7 -11.07 16.82 13.21
C PRO A 7 -10.14 16.28 12.13
N LEU A 8 -9.96 17.01 11.01
CA LEU A 8 -9.07 16.59 9.92
C LEU A 8 -7.60 16.56 10.36
N ARG A 9 -7.20 17.48 11.23
CA ARG A 9 -5.84 17.54 11.80
C ARG A 9 -5.62 16.43 12.83
N GLN A 10 -6.62 16.09 13.63
CA GLN A 10 -6.60 14.96 14.56
C GLN A 10 -6.47 13.62 13.84
N HIS A 11 -7.23 13.40 12.76
CA HIS A 11 -7.12 12.19 11.93
C HIS A 11 -5.75 12.08 11.25
N ALA A 12 -5.22 13.19 10.72
CA ALA A 12 -3.85 13.22 10.19
C ALA A 12 -2.79 12.93 11.28
N GLY A 13 -2.99 13.43 12.50
CA GLY A 13 -2.11 13.16 13.64
C GLY A 13 -2.15 11.70 14.10
N LEU A 14 -3.33 11.07 14.09
CA LEU A 14 -3.51 9.65 14.41
C LEU A 14 -2.87 8.76 13.34
N ASP A 15 -3.02 9.13 12.06
CA ASP A 15 -2.41 8.42 10.94
C ASP A 15 -0.88 8.46 10.97
N CYS A 16 -0.30 9.62 11.28
CA CYS A 16 1.13 9.78 11.49
C CYS A 16 1.61 9.02 12.74
N SER A 17 0.84 9.02 13.83
CA SER A 17 1.16 8.25 15.05
C SER A 17 1.21 6.75 14.78
N ILE A 18 0.25 6.21 14.03
CA ILE A 18 0.23 4.81 13.61
C ILE A 18 1.47 4.47 12.78
N LEU A 19 1.84 5.35 11.85
CA LEU A 19 3.01 5.14 10.99
C LEU A 19 4.31 5.20 11.80
N ALA A 20 4.43 6.17 12.72
CA ALA A 20 5.57 6.27 13.63
C ALA A 20 5.69 5.02 14.52
N ALA A 21 4.57 4.55 15.09
CA ALA A 21 4.54 3.32 15.86
C ALA A 21 5.02 2.10 15.04
N ALA A 22 4.59 1.99 13.77
CA ALA A 22 5.06 0.93 12.90
C ALA A 22 6.59 0.98 12.66
N PHE A 23 7.17 2.17 12.47
CA PHE A 23 8.62 2.31 12.38
C PHE A 23 9.34 1.95 13.69
N LEU A 24 8.78 2.33 14.84
CA LEU A 24 9.32 1.98 16.16
C LEU A 24 9.23 0.47 16.44
N CYS A 25 8.31 -0.25 15.80
CA CYS A 25 8.21 -1.70 15.89
C CYS A 25 9.28 -2.45 15.06
N LEU A 26 9.97 -1.79 14.10
CA LEU A 26 10.95 -2.47 13.25
C LEU A 26 12.16 -3.01 14.03
N PRO A 27 12.86 -2.22 14.89
CA PRO A 27 14.00 -2.73 15.65
C PRO A 27 13.68 -3.97 16.51
N PRO A 28 12.63 -3.98 17.37
CA PRO A 28 12.31 -5.16 18.16
C PRO A 28 11.86 -6.33 17.27
N ALA A 29 11.20 -6.08 16.13
CA ALA A 29 10.83 -7.15 15.20
C ALA A 29 12.08 -7.85 14.61
N PHE A 30 13.09 -7.10 14.16
CA PHE A 30 14.35 -7.68 13.67
C PHE A 30 15.10 -8.46 14.75
N LEU A 31 15.11 -7.97 16.00
CA LEU A 31 15.75 -8.67 17.11
C LEU A 31 15.02 -9.98 17.45
N LEU A 32 13.68 -9.97 17.47
CA LEU A 32 12.88 -11.17 17.72
C LEU A 32 13.04 -12.23 16.62
N LEU A 33 13.21 -11.81 15.36
CA LEU A 33 13.48 -12.71 14.23
C LEU A 33 14.83 -13.43 14.34
N GLY A 34 15.76 -12.95 15.18
CA GLY A 34 17.01 -13.67 15.47
C GLY A 34 16.91 -14.68 16.62
N SER A 35 15.74 -14.85 17.23
CA SER A 35 15.55 -15.79 18.34
C SER A 35 15.50 -17.25 17.86
N SER A 36 16.15 -18.15 18.60
CA SER A 36 16.02 -19.60 18.41
C SER A 36 14.70 -20.17 18.97
N GLN A 37 13.97 -19.40 19.78
CA GLN A 37 12.70 -19.83 20.35
C GLN A 37 11.56 -19.59 19.33
N VAL A 38 10.83 -20.66 19.00
CA VAL A 38 9.74 -20.63 18.00
C VAL A 38 8.69 -19.55 18.33
N LEU A 39 8.33 -19.38 19.61
CA LEU A 39 7.33 -18.38 20.01
C LEU A 39 7.83 -16.94 19.80
N LEU A 40 9.07 -16.64 20.19
CA LEU A 40 9.65 -15.31 19.99
C LEU A 40 9.90 -15.02 18.51
N PHE A 41 10.36 -16.01 17.76
CA PHE A 41 10.49 -15.92 16.31
C PHE A 41 9.14 -15.63 15.64
N SER A 42 8.08 -16.35 16.03
CA SER A 42 6.72 -16.16 15.50
C SER A 42 6.15 -14.79 15.87
N ALA A 43 6.42 -14.31 17.08
CA ALA A 43 6.06 -12.94 17.49
C ALA A 43 6.81 -11.90 16.65
N GLY A 44 8.10 -12.11 16.37
CA GLY A 44 8.90 -11.28 15.47
C GLY A 44 8.35 -11.25 14.05
N MET A 45 7.97 -12.42 13.51
CA MET A 45 7.32 -12.56 12.20
C MET A 45 6.02 -11.76 12.14
N LEU A 46 5.15 -11.89 13.15
CA LEU A 46 3.88 -11.17 13.22
C LEU A 46 4.10 -9.66 13.33
N LEU A 47 5.01 -9.23 14.21
CA LEU A 47 5.32 -7.82 14.42
C LEU A 47 5.93 -7.18 13.17
N MET A 48 6.87 -7.87 12.51
CA MET A 48 7.46 -7.45 11.24
C MET A 48 6.39 -7.36 10.14
N GLY A 49 5.53 -8.37 10.02
CA GLY A 49 4.46 -8.39 9.04
C GLY A 49 3.46 -7.26 9.24
N ALA A 50 3.06 -6.99 10.48
CA ALA A 50 2.15 -5.89 10.82
C ALA A 50 2.79 -4.52 10.56
N ALA A 51 4.04 -4.31 11.01
CA ALA A 51 4.78 -3.08 10.77
C ALA A 51 4.97 -2.83 9.27
N HIS A 52 5.38 -3.86 8.51
CA HIS A 52 5.51 -3.77 7.07
C HIS A 52 4.17 -3.44 6.40
N ALA A 53 3.07 -4.08 6.79
CA ALA A 53 1.76 -3.80 6.21
C ALA A 53 1.32 -2.35 6.45
N VAL A 54 1.52 -1.81 7.65
CA VAL A 54 1.21 -0.40 7.94
C VAL A 54 2.08 0.53 7.10
N ILE A 55 3.39 0.30 7.05
CA ILE A 55 4.32 1.14 6.28
C ILE A 55 4.02 1.06 4.78
N ALA A 56 3.86 -0.14 4.24
CA ALA A 56 3.73 -0.39 2.82
C ALA A 56 2.32 -0.14 2.27
N PHE A 57 1.25 -0.28 3.07
CA PHE A 57 -0.13 -0.02 2.60
C PHE A 57 -0.62 1.36 3.06
N LYS A 58 -0.50 1.66 4.36
CA LYS A 58 -0.99 2.93 4.89
C LYS A 58 -0.06 4.08 4.53
N GLY A 59 1.25 3.87 4.62
CA GLY A 59 2.25 4.86 4.21
C GLY A 59 2.14 5.19 2.73
N THR A 60 2.00 4.19 1.84
CA THR A 60 1.81 4.43 0.40
C THR A 60 0.51 5.14 0.09
N HIS A 61 -0.58 4.77 0.77
CA HIS A 61 -1.86 5.46 0.65
C HIS A 61 -1.74 6.94 1.02
N LEU A 62 -1.22 7.25 2.21
CA LEU A 62 -1.03 8.63 2.68
C LEU A 62 -0.09 9.44 1.78
N ALA A 63 1.02 8.83 1.35
CA ALA A 63 1.99 9.46 0.46
C ALA A 63 1.38 9.75 -0.92
N SER A 64 0.53 8.85 -1.43
CA SER A 64 -0.17 9.05 -2.70
C SER A 64 -1.17 10.21 -2.66
N HIS A 65 -1.63 10.58 -1.47
CA HIS A 65 -2.51 11.73 -1.26
C HIS A 65 -1.77 13.02 -0.91
N GLY A 66 -0.44 12.99 -0.76
CA GLY A 66 0.30 14.12 -0.19
C GLY A 66 -0.14 14.46 1.23
N ALA A 67 -0.73 13.51 1.97
CA ALA A 67 -1.27 13.77 3.30
C ALA A 67 -0.20 13.90 4.39
N LEU A 68 1.05 13.50 4.07
CA LEU A 68 2.18 13.50 4.99
C LEU A 68 2.90 14.85 5.10
N SER A 69 2.72 15.75 4.12
CA SER A 69 3.34 17.07 4.16
C SER A 69 2.58 18.07 3.31
N GLU A 70 2.53 19.32 3.76
CA GLU A 70 1.94 20.43 3.00
C GLU A 70 2.86 20.93 1.87
N SER A 71 4.16 20.62 1.94
CA SER A 71 5.13 20.99 0.90
C SER A 71 5.14 19.98 -0.24
N GLN A 72 5.05 20.46 -1.47
CA GLN A 72 5.13 19.63 -2.67
C GLN A 72 6.44 18.82 -2.74
N ALA A 73 7.56 19.42 -2.33
CA ALA A 73 8.86 18.76 -2.35
C ALA A 73 8.90 17.58 -1.37
N TRP A 74 8.42 17.80 -0.15
CA TRP A 74 8.31 16.75 0.87
C TRP A 74 7.27 15.69 0.50
N GLY A 75 6.14 16.08 -0.09
CA GLY A 75 5.15 15.13 -0.62
C GLY A 75 5.76 14.19 -1.67
N ASN A 76 6.55 14.74 -2.61
CA ASN A 76 7.27 13.94 -3.61
C ASN A 76 8.30 13.01 -2.96
N PHE A 77 9.04 13.48 -1.96
CA PHE A 77 9.99 12.66 -1.21
C PHE A 77 9.28 11.47 -0.53
N TRP A 78 8.20 11.73 0.20
CA TRP A 78 7.43 10.69 0.88
C TRP A 78 6.79 9.70 -0.10
N ALA A 79 6.35 10.16 -1.26
CA ALA A 79 5.86 9.28 -2.32
C ALA A 79 6.94 8.31 -2.80
N VAL A 80 8.17 8.78 -3.03
CA VAL A 80 9.29 7.91 -3.39
C VAL A 80 9.61 6.93 -2.27
N PHE A 81 9.74 7.43 -1.05
CA PHE A 81 10.10 6.60 0.09
C PHE A 81 9.06 5.49 0.35
N PHE A 82 7.78 5.83 0.52
CA PHE A 82 6.78 4.81 0.83
C PHE A 82 6.45 3.92 -0.37
N ILE A 83 6.35 4.46 -1.59
CA ILE A 83 5.87 3.69 -2.76
C ILE A 83 7.01 2.89 -3.39
N GLU A 84 8.19 3.49 -3.60
CA GLU A 84 9.32 2.80 -4.23
C GLU A 84 10.13 2.00 -3.22
N VAL A 85 10.56 2.61 -2.11
CA VAL A 85 11.42 1.92 -1.14
C VAL A 85 10.61 0.91 -0.32
N CYS A 86 9.51 1.31 0.32
CA CYS A 86 8.74 0.40 1.17
C CYS A 86 7.78 -0.51 0.39
N GLY A 87 7.05 0.05 -0.58
CA GLY A 87 6.02 -0.64 -1.35
C GLY A 87 6.52 -1.41 -2.58
N SER A 88 7.78 -1.19 -2.99
CA SER A 88 8.40 -1.81 -4.16
C SER A 88 7.64 -1.58 -5.48
N PHE A 89 7.00 -0.42 -5.62
CA PHE A 89 6.24 -0.02 -6.82
C PHE A 89 6.69 1.35 -7.34
N SER A 90 6.44 1.68 -8.61
CA SER A 90 6.81 3.01 -9.13
C SER A 90 5.97 4.10 -8.46
N ALA A 91 6.60 5.12 -7.87
CA ALA A 91 5.86 6.22 -7.25
C ALA A 91 5.07 7.02 -8.27
N ARG A 92 5.61 7.22 -9.48
CA ARG A 92 4.91 7.98 -10.53
C ARG A 92 3.66 7.24 -11.00
N VAL A 93 3.80 5.95 -11.32
CA VAL A 93 2.68 5.11 -11.75
C VAL A 93 1.73 4.85 -10.60
N GLY A 94 2.24 4.69 -9.38
CA GLY A 94 1.49 4.49 -8.16
C GLY A 94 0.66 5.71 -7.79
N VAL A 95 1.22 6.91 -7.79
CA VAL A 95 0.46 8.15 -7.52
C VAL A 95 -0.50 8.44 -8.67
N GLN A 96 -0.06 8.36 -9.91
CA GLN A 96 -0.93 8.60 -11.06
C GLN A 96 -2.05 7.56 -11.15
N GLY A 97 -1.74 6.29 -10.92
CA GLY A 97 -2.68 5.17 -10.92
C GLY A 97 -3.55 5.14 -9.67
N HIS A 98 -3.08 5.55 -8.50
CA HIS A 98 -3.89 5.64 -7.29
C HIS A 98 -4.84 6.84 -7.36
N ILE A 99 -4.35 8.02 -7.76
CA ILE A 99 -5.19 9.21 -7.90
C ILE A 99 -6.15 9.06 -9.09
N LYS A 100 -5.68 8.57 -10.25
CA LYS A 100 -6.54 8.41 -11.45
C LYS A 100 -7.30 7.09 -11.47
N MET A 101 -6.72 5.95 -11.10
CA MET A 101 -7.38 4.63 -11.15
C MET A 101 -7.96 4.12 -9.82
N HIS A 102 -7.50 4.61 -8.66
CA HIS A 102 -8.13 4.26 -7.38
C HIS A 102 -9.23 5.29 -7.03
N HIS A 103 -8.89 6.58 -6.93
CA HIS A 103 -9.89 7.59 -6.52
C HIS A 103 -10.85 8.03 -7.61
N ALA A 104 -10.43 8.07 -8.87
CA ALA A 104 -11.37 8.35 -9.93
C ALA A 104 -12.18 7.12 -10.36
N HIS A 105 -11.85 5.90 -9.91
CA HIS A 105 -12.13 4.66 -10.66
C HIS A 105 -12.33 3.36 -9.82
N THR A 106 -11.68 3.13 -8.67
CA THR A 106 -12.13 2.06 -7.73
C THR A 106 -13.31 2.52 -6.87
N ASN A 107 -13.54 3.84 -6.76
CA ASN A 107 -14.77 4.42 -6.23
C ASN A 107 -15.78 4.86 -7.31
N VAL A 108 -15.44 4.75 -8.60
CA VAL A 108 -16.34 5.10 -9.72
C VAL A 108 -16.35 3.98 -10.74
N VAL A 109 -17.51 3.39 -10.91
CA VAL A 109 -17.68 2.35 -11.89
C VAL A 109 -17.45 2.83 -13.33
N GLY A 110 -16.67 2.03 -14.07
CA GLY A 110 -16.63 2.04 -15.53
C GLY A 110 -15.40 2.71 -16.11
N LEU A 111 -14.45 3.09 -15.28
CA LEU A 111 -13.21 3.72 -15.74
C LEU A 111 -11.95 3.11 -15.10
N GLY A 112 -12.06 2.43 -13.95
CA GLY A 112 -11.10 1.42 -13.52
C GLY A 112 -11.88 0.23 -13.00
N ASP A 113 -12.22 -0.64 -13.94
CA ASP A 113 -12.88 -1.88 -13.62
C ASP A 113 -11.91 -2.74 -12.80
N SER A 114 -12.21 -3.05 -11.54
CA SER A 114 -11.46 -4.05 -10.77
C SER A 114 -11.41 -5.40 -11.50
N SER A 115 -12.19 -5.60 -12.58
CA SER A 115 -12.00 -6.69 -13.53
C SER A 115 -10.65 -6.72 -14.25
N VAL A 116 -9.86 -5.63 -14.32
CA VAL A 116 -8.46 -5.74 -14.78
C VAL A 116 -7.61 -6.61 -13.84
N TRP A 117 -8.03 -6.75 -12.58
CA TRP A 117 -7.43 -7.70 -11.64
C TRP A 117 -8.06 -9.09 -11.73
N LYS A 118 -9.16 -9.27 -12.47
CA LYS A 118 -9.81 -10.57 -12.64
C LYS A 118 -8.96 -11.43 -13.55
N VAL A 119 -8.51 -12.57 -13.01
CA VAL A 119 -7.79 -13.57 -13.80
C VAL A 119 -8.70 -14.78 -13.99
N PRO A 120 -9.47 -14.83 -15.10
CA PRO A 120 -10.54 -15.82 -15.28
C PRO A 120 -10.05 -17.26 -15.39
N CYS A 121 -8.75 -17.48 -15.65
CA CYS A 121 -8.16 -18.81 -15.71
C CYS A 121 -7.80 -19.41 -14.35
N LEU A 122 -7.86 -18.64 -13.25
CA LEU A 122 -7.59 -19.16 -11.91
C LEU A 122 -8.88 -19.64 -11.21
N PRO A 123 -8.85 -20.82 -10.55
CA PRO A 123 -9.92 -21.24 -9.66
C PRO A 123 -10.18 -20.21 -8.56
N ARG A 124 -11.45 -20.02 -8.19
CA ARG A 124 -11.89 -19.00 -7.22
C ARG A 124 -11.07 -19.01 -5.93
N ALA A 125 -10.82 -20.19 -5.36
CA ALA A 125 -10.07 -20.31 -4.11
C ALA A 125 -8.60 -19.85 -4.27
N ILE A 126 -7.96 -20.22 -5.37
CA ILE A 126 -6.57 -19.82 -5.64
C ILE A 126 -6.50 -18.32 -5.89
N TYR A 127 -7.43 -17.78 -6.68
CA TYR A 127 -7.50 -16.35 -6.95
C TYR A 127 -7.75 -15.49 -5.70
N LEU A 128 -8.68 -15.91 -4.84
CA LEU A 128 -9.03 -15.12 -3.66
C LEU A 128 -8.00 -15.24 -2.54
N PHE A 129 -7.47 -16.44 -2.27
CA PHE A 129 -6.68 -16.67 -1.04
C PHE A 129 -5.19 -16.91 -1.27
N VAL A 130 -4.80 -17.45 -2.42
CA VAL A 130 -3.40 -17.84 -2.69
C VAL A 130 -2.69 -16.78 -3.52
N ALA A 131 -3.31 -16.27 -4.57
CA ALA A 131 -2.74 -15.27 -5.46
C ALA A 131 -2.29 -13.99 -4.73
N PRO A 132 -3.01 -13.47 -3.71
CA PRO A 132 -2.54 -12.31 -2.94
C PRO A 132 -1.17 -12.54 -2.28
N LEU A 133 -0.86 -13.78 -1.86
CA LEU A 133 0.44 -14.09 -1.23
C LEU A 133 1.62 -13.86 -2.18
N ALA A 134 1.38 -13.86 -3.50
CA ALA A 134 2.38 -13.55 -4.51
C ALA A 134 2.57 -12.04 -4.75
N VAL A 135 1.74 -11.17 -4.17
CA VAL A 135 1.80 -9.70 -4.35
C VAL A 135 3.20 -9.14 -4.08
N PRO A 136 3.95 -9.52 -3.02
CA PRO A 136 5.30 -9.00 -2.80
C PRO A 136 6.29 -9.30 -3.95
N VAL A 137 6.05 -10.36 -4.72
CA VAL A 137 6.85 -10.73 -5.89
C VAL A 137 6.31 -10.08 -7.15
N ILE A 138 4.98 -10.04 -7.32
CA ILE A 138 4.32 -9.49 -8.51
C ILE A 138 4.51 -7.97 -8.58
N THR A 139 4.36 -7.25 -7.46
CA THR A 139 4.44 -5.78 -7.41
C THR A 139 5.71 -5.20 -8.05
N PRO A 140 6.93 -5.62 -7.68
CA PRO A 140 8.14 -5.11 -8.32
C PRO A 140 8.23 -5.50 -9.82
N LEU A 141 7.76 -6.68 -10.22
CA LEU A 141 7.74 -7.08 -11.63
C LEU A 141 6.79 -6.21 -12.46
N VAL A 142 5.59 -5.94 -11.92
CA VAL A 142 4.60 -5.06 -12.54
C VAL A 142 5.13 -3.62 -12.58
N ALA A 143 5.84 -3.17 -11.54
CA ALA A 143 6.49 -1.87 -11.53
C ALA A 143 7.45 -1.74 -12.72
N LEU A 144 8.33 -2.73 -12.92
CA LEU A 144 9.26 -2.76 -14.06
C LEU A 144 8.55 -2.77 -15.41
N ALA A 145 7.47 -3.53 -15.56
CA ALA A 145 6.69 -3.57 -16.80
C ALA A 145 6.10 -2.19 -17.15
N HIS A 146 5.69 -1.42 -16.15
CA HIS A 146 5.13 -0.06 -16.32
C HIS A 146 6.19 1.03 -16.55
N LEU A 147 7.48 0.71 -16.44
CA LEU A 147 8.57 1.65 -16.74
C LEU A 147 8.81 1.83 -18.26
N ARG A 148 8.22 1.00 -19.11
CA ARG A 148 8.34 1.14 -20.57
C ARG A 148 7.80 2.50 -21.04
N GLY A 149 8.56 3.17 -21.90
CA GLY A 149 8.19 4.48 -22.46
C GLY A 149 8.37 5.68 -21.50
N HIS A 150 8.92 5.48 -20.30
CA HIS A 150 9.23 6.57 -19.36
C HIS A 150 10.67 7.07 -19.53
N PRO A 151 10.98 8.33 -19.15
CA PRO A 151 12.34 8.85 -19.18
C PRO A 151 13.31 7.99 -18.37
N VAL A 152 14.51 7.75 -18.92
CA VAL A 152 15.53 6.86 -18.32
C VAL A 152 15.83 7.21 -16.86
N ALA A 153 15.90 8.51 -16.53
CA ALA A 153 16.12 8.95 -15.16
C ALA A 153 15.08 8.42 -14.16
N HIS A 154 13.80 8.34 -14.57
CA HIS A 154 12.74 7.78 -13.73
C HIS A 154 12.87 6.26 -13.60
N VAL A 155 13.19 5.58 -14.69
CA VAL A 155 13.39 4.14 -14.71
C VAL A 155 14.52 3.76 -13.75
N VAL A 156 15.67 4.41 -13.89
CA VAL A 156 16.84 4.19 -13.04
C VAL A 156 16.50 4.49 -11.57
N ARG A 157 15.84 5.63 -11.29
CA ARG A 157 15.44 5.97 -9.92
C ARG A 157 14.55 4.89 -9.31
N THR A 158 13.47 4.49 -9.99
CA THR A 158 12.55 3.47 -9.46
C THR A 158 13.28 2.16 -9.22
N VAL A 159 14.12 1.69 -10.15
CA VAL A 159 14.90 0.46 -9.98
C VAL A 159 15.82 0.55 -8.76
N LEU A 160 16.55 1.65 -8.61
CA LEU A 160 17.46 1.86 -7.48
C LEU A 160 16.72 1.94 -6.14
N MET A 161 15.59 2.63 -6.07
CA MET A 161 14.81 2.78 -4.84
C MET A 161 14.13 1.47 -4.42
N VAL A 162 13.59 0.71 -5.38
CA VAL A 162 13.04 -0.62 -5.12
C VAL A 162 14.13 -1.58 -4.67
N ALA A 163 15.29 -1.57 -5.33
CA ALA A 163 16.43 -2.38 -4.95
C ALA A 163 16.93 -1.99 -3.55
N LEU A 164 17.01 -0.70 -3.22
CA LEU A 164 17.38 -0.22 -1.89
C LEU A 164 16.42 -0.74 -0.80
N GLY A 165 15.11 -0.72 -1.06
CA GLY A 165 14.11 -1.22 -0.13
C GLY A 165 14.19 -2.73 0.12
N LEU A 166 14.36 -3.52 -0.94
CA LEU A 166 14.50 -4.97 -0.83
C LEU A 166 15.85 -5.36 -0.21
N TYR A 167 16.92 -4.71 -0.64
CA TYR A 167 18.27 -4.97 -0.14
C TYR A 167 18.43 -4.56 1.32
N SER A 168 17.87 -3.43 1.75
CA SER A 168 17.93 -3.01 3.15
C SER A 168 17.26 -4.02 4.08
N GLN A 169 16.08 -4.54 3.73
CA GLN A 169 15.43 -5.60 4.50
C GLN A 169 16.26 -6.89 4.52
N TYR A 170 16.77 -7.31 3.36
CA TYR A 170 17.64 -8.49 3.25
C TYR A 170 18.91 -8.35 4.12
N TRP A 171 19.56 -7.20 4.05
CA TRP A 171 20.78 -6.88 4.80
C TRP A 171 20.52 -6.88 6.31
N LEU A 172 19.41 -6.28 6.75
CA LEU A 172 19.02 -6.27 8.17
C LEU A 172 18.71 -7.68 8.70
N LEU A 173 18.10 -8.56 7.90
CA LEU A 173 17.85 -9.95 8.30
C LEU A 173 19.16 -10.74 8.50
N ILE A 174 20.20 -10.47 7.71
CA ILE A 174 21.50 -11.11 7.89
C ILE A 174 22.23 -10.55 9.10
N HIS A 175 22.36 -9.23 9.18
CA HIS A 175 23.24 -8.59 10.15
C HIS A 175 22.61 -8.34 11.52
N VAL A 176 21.29 -8.17 11.60
CA VAL A 176 20.57 -7.95 12.86
C VAL A 176 19.89 -9.23 13.32
N SER A 177 19.20 -9.94 12.42
CA SER A 177 18.49 -11.18 12.76
C SER A 177 19.36 -12.44 12.64
N GLY A 178 20.61 -12.35 12.19
CA GLY A 178 21.57 -13.46 12.22
C GLY A 178 21.28 -14.60 11.25
N PHE A 179 20.50 -14.37 10.18
CA PHE A 179 20.22 -15.39 9.19
C PHE A 179 21.48 -15.75 8.38
N LEU A 180 21.81 -17.03 8.31
CA LEU A 180 23.00 -17.53 7.59
C LEU A 180 22.71 -17.98 6.14
N SER A 181 21.49 -18.46 5.87
CA SER A 181 21.12 -18.99 4.56
C SER A 181 20.39 -17.94 3.73
N PRO A 182 20.82 -17.66 2.48
CA PRO A 182 20.11 -16.73 1.60
C PRO A 182 18.64 -17.13 1.37
N LEU A 183 18.36 -18.43 1.30
CA LEU A 183 17.00 -18.93 1.11
C LEU A 183 16.11 -18.64 2.31
N SER A 184 16.60 -18.81 3.54
CA SER A 184 15.79 -18.52 4.73
C SER A 184 15.52 -17.02 4.89
N VAL A 185 16.47 -16.16 4.52
CA VAL A 185 16.26 -14.70 4.44
C VAL A 185 15.13 -14.37 3.45
N LEU A 186 15.21 -14.92 2.24
CA LEU A 186 14.21 -14.65 1.20
C LEU A 186 12.81 -15.18 1.59
N LEU A 187 12.74 -16.36 2.20
CA LEU A 187 11.48 -16.91 2.69
C LEU A 187 10.89 -16.11 3.85
N CYS A 188 11.71 -15.69 4.81
CA CYS A 188 11.29 -14.82 5.91
C CYS A 188 10.79 -13.47 5.38
N MET A 189 11.54 -12.86 4.46
CA MET A 189 11.17 -11.63 3.78
C MET A 189 9.83 -11.77 3.05
N LEU A 190 9.67 -12.83 2.25
CA LEU A 190 8.41 -13.10 1.53
C LEU A 190 7.25 -13.28 2.51
N ALA A 191 7.42 -14.09 3.56
CA ALA A 191 6.38 -14.36 4.53
C ALA A 191 5.95 -13.09 5.30
N CYS A 192 6.88 -12.25 5.74
CA CYS A 192 6.55 -10.98 6.40
C CYS A 192 5.79 -10.03 5.46
N ARG A 193 6.22 -9.93 4.20
CA ARG A 193 5.60 -9.03 3.23
C ARG A 193 4.24 -9.55 2.73
N ALA A 194 4.06 -10.87 2.66
CA ALA A 194 2.83 -11.51 2.22
C ALA A 194 1.77 -11.61 3.31
N MET A 195 2.14 -11.54 4.59
CA MET A 195 1.27 -11.84 5.74
C MET A 195 -0.09 -11.14 5.69
N PHE A 196 -0.13 -9.86 5.31
CA PHE A 196 -1.35 -9.05 5.22
C PHE A 196 -1.79 -8.75 3.79
N SER A 197 -1.22 -9.43 2.79
CA SER A 197 -1.59 -9.25 1.38
C SER A 197 -3.04 -9.68 1.09
N VAL A 198 -3.49 -10.78 1.68
CA VAL A 198 -4.86 -11.29 1.54
C VAL A 198 -5.89 -10.26 2.03
N PRO A 199 -5.87 -9.81 3.31
CA PRO A 199 -6.83 -8.81 3.77
C PRO A 199 -6.68 -7.49 3.02
N TYR A 200 -5.46 -7.09 2.65
CA TYR A 200 -5.24 -5.89 1.84
C TYR A 200 -5.93 -5.95 0.48
N ILE A 201 -5.76 -7.03 -0.28
CA ILE A 201 -6.38 -7.20 -1.60
C ILE A 201 -7.91 -7.35 -1.47
N HIS A 202 -8.39 -8.02 -0.43
CA HIS A 202 -9.83 -8.15 -0.22
C HIS A 202 -10.50 -6.80 0.03
N VAL A 203 -9.91 -6.01 0.94
CA VAL A 203 -10.44 -4.70 1.29
C VAL A 203 -10.21 -3.69 0.18
N ASN A 204 -9.11 -3.73 -0.59
CA ASN A 204 -8.83 -2.68 -1.56
C ASN A 204 -9.23 -3.02 -3.01
N ILE A 205 -9.47 -4.31 -3.30
CA ILE A 205 -9.78 -4.76 -4.67
C ILE A 205 -11.07 -5.60 -4.68
N PHE A 206 -11.15 -6.68 -3.90
CA PHE A 206 -12.25 -7.64 -4.05
C PHE A 206 -13.59 -7.15 -3.52
N GLN A 207 -13.64 -6.19 -2.58
CA GLN A 207 -14.89 -5.62 -2.10
C GLN A 207 -15.74 -4.95 -3.19
N HIS A 208 -15.14 -4.62 -4.35
CA HIS A 208 -15.80 -3.93 -5.46
C HIS A 208 -16.03 -4.81 -6.69
N ILE A 209 -15.50 -6.04 -6.74
CA ILE A 209 -15.61 -6.90 -7.93
C ILE A 209 -17.04 -7.47 -8.04
N GLY A 210 -17.75 -7.12 -9.13
CA GLY A 210 -18.97 -7.82 -9.56
C GLY A 210 -20.28 -7.35 -8.92
N LEU A 211 -20.30 -6.21 -8.23
CA LEU A 211 -21.51 -5.64 -7.64
C LEU A 211 -22.27 -4.75 -8.64
N HIS A 212 -23.56 -5.02 -8.88
CA HIS A 212 -24.38 -4.32 -9.90
C HIS A 212 -24.67 -2.84 -9.58
N MET A 213 -24.71 -2.47 -8.29
CA MET A 213 -24.75 -1.06 -7.85
C MET A 213 -23.48 -0.30 -8.25
N PHE A 214 -22.41 -1.06 -8.46
CA PHE A 214 -21.16 -0.59 -9.01
C PHE A 214 -21.03 -1.04 -10.48
N ALA A 215 -22.09 -0.92 -11.32
CA ALA A 215 -22.05 -1.01 -12.79
C ALA A 215 -22.10 0.41 -13.43
N PRO A 216 -21.46 0.68 -14.59
CA PRO A 216 -21.36 2.04 -15.15
C PRO A 216 -22.72 2.69 -15.40
N THR A 217 -23.72 1.86 -15.67
CA THR A 217 -25.10 2.21 -16.00
C THR A 217 -26.00 2.42 -14.78
N SER A 218 -25.63 1.93 -13.59
CA SER A 218 -26.46 1.94 -12.38
C SER A 218 -25.75 2.52 -11.15
N ARG A 219 -24.67 3.28 -11.37
CA ARG A 219 -23.83 3.84 -10.30
C ARG A 219 -24.56 4.95 -9.49
N PRO A 220 -24.54 4.91 -8.14
CA PRO A 220 -25.08 5.98 -7.30
C PRO A 220 -24.24 7.26 -7.36
N LYS A 221 -24.78 8.39 -6.88
CA LYS A 221 -24.05 9.67 -6.82
C LYS A 221 -22.76 9.52 -5.98
N ARG A 222 -21.70 10.25 -6.36
CA ARG A 222 -20.34 10.19 -5.76
C ARG A 222 -20.33 10.17 -4.22
N ILE A 223 -21.20 10.96 -3.57
CA ILE A 223 -21.26 11.05 -2.11
C ILE A 223 -21.64 9.73 -1.44
N TYR A 224 -22.53 8.94 -2.04
CA TYR A 224 -22.91 7.62 -1.54
C TYR A 224 -21.87 6.54 -1.84
N GLN A 225 -21.00 6.76 -2.82
CA GLN A 225 -19.87 5.86 -3.09
C GLN A 225 -18.76 6.07 -2.05
N MET A 226 -18.52 7.33 -1.67
CA MET A 226 -17.53 7.69 -0.65
C MET A 226 -17.88 7.12 0.74
N THR A 227 -19.15 6.92 1.06
CA THR A 227 -19.55 6.30 2.34
C THR A 227 -19.25 4.80 2.43
N HIS A 228 -18.92 4.15 1.31
CA HIS A 228 -18.61 2.71 1.26
C HIS A 228 -17.09 2.44 1.21
N GLY A 229 -16.25 3.47 1.20
CA GLY A 229 -14.80 3.34 1.21
C GLY A 229 -14.25 3.12 2.63
N VAL A 230 -13.49 2.04 2.83
CA VAL A 230 -12.88 1.71 4.14
C VAL A 230 -11.73 2.66 4.49
N LEU A 231 -11.10 3.29 3.49
CA LEU A 231 -10.01 4.26 3.66
C LEU A 231 -10.55 5.68 3.41
N ASN A 232 -11.21 6.24 4.43
CA ASN A 232 -11.75 7.59 4.41
C ASN A 232 -10.63 8.64 4.39
N LEU A 233 -10.29 9.15 3.20
CA LEU A 233 -9.62 10.44 3.06
C LEU A 233 -10.39 11.30 2.07
N LEU A 234 -10.89 12.45 2.56
CA LEU A 234 -11.41 13.52 1.72
C LEU A 234 -10.25 14.14 0.92
N PRO A 235 -10.35 14.29 -0.41
CA PRO A 235 -9.36 15.03 -1.19
C PRO A 235 -9.33 16.49 -0.74
N ARG A 236 -8.18 16.99 -0.28
CA ARG A 236 -7.99 18.44 -0.09
C ARG A 236 -8.07 19.11 -1.46
N GLY A 237 -9.08 19.95 -1.65
CA GLY A 237 -9.33 20.72 -2.88
C GLY A 237 -10.71 20.57 -3.50
N ALA A 238 -11.60 19.73 -2.96
CA ALA A 238 -13.01 19.77 -3.36
C ALA A 238 -13.69 21.02 -2.75
N PRO A 239 -14.33 21.89 -3.55
CA PRO A 239 -15.12 22.99 -2.99
C PRO A 239 -16.22 22.41 -2.09
N PRO A 240 -16.52 23.05 -0.94
CA PRO A 240 -17.64 22.65 -0.12
C PRO A 240 -18.91 22.80 -0.96
N LEU A 241 -19.57 21.68 -1.27
CA LEU A 241 -20.88 21.72 -1.92
C LEU A 241 -21.94 22.04 -0.85
N PRO A 242 -22.98 22.81 -1.22
CA PRO A 242 -23.99 23.26 -0.28
C PRO A 242 -24.72 22.04 0.30
N LEU A 243 -25.04 22.11 1.58
CA LEU A 243 -25.92 21.15 2.24
C LEU A 243 -27.28 21.18 1.54
N PRO A 244 -27.91 20.01 1.30
CA PRO A 244 -29.28 19.99 0.82
C PRO A 244 -30.20 20.53 1.91
N VAL A 245 -31.03 21.52 1.53
CA VAL A 245 -32.23 21.90 2.27
C VAL A 245 -33.27 20.80 2.11
#